data_AF-A0A838VCW5-F1
#
_entry.id   AF-A0A838VCW5-F1
#
_cell.length_a   1.000
_cell.length_b   1.000
_cell.length_c   1.000
_cell.angle_alpha   90.00
_cell.angle_beta   90.00
_cell.angle_gamma   90.00
#
_symmetry.space_group_name_H-M   'P 1'
#
loop_
_entity.id
_entity.type
_entity.pdbx_description
1 polymer ?
#
loop_
_entity_poly.entity_id
_entity_poly.type
_entity_poly.pdbx_seq_one_letter_code
_entity_poly.pdbx_strand_id
1 'polypeptide(L)'
;MNRRQFLAATGTATATAVLRPAFAAGPPAKPIRTVWNVRSSEGFDAISFLGPLSGDDFYAQHYPAEIAAFAPRLPKGTVERIKALKDGASAKSIMMTPFLDVVFSSGQDADIATLVAAIDVAETRLKPPFAVSPYWDQGNWDWFMGARAELRALLLALDAAGFAAFRKEAFASTESTRLPQLRAKLAQYDVTAEQARMVGRPFDPRIDVVVLHFCKPHGIKVQGQQFLAAGSYDDDTWVFVSVHEMMHPPLVMDGPVAKRVIALIEADPVLARAIKEHDPRFGYTDAAGVLNEDLVQALDQMICERLGVARP
;
A
#
# COMPACT_ATOMS: atom_id res chain seq x y z
N MET A 1 10.21 10.27 3.09
CA MET A 1 10.90 11.51 2.64
C MET A 1 12.37 11.18 2.41
N ASN A 2 12.80 11.06 1.14
CA ASN A 2 14.10 10.44 0.80
C ASN A 2 15.18 11.53 0.69
N ARG A 3 16.09 11.64 1.67
CA ARG A 3 17.24 12.54 1.64
C ARG A 3 18.33 11.94 0.75
N ARG A 4 18.23 12.23 -0.55
CA ARG A 4 19.19 11.81 -1.57
C ARG A 4 20.35 12.83 -1.71
N GLN A 5 21.55 12.26 -1.76
CA GLN A 5 22.53 12.41 -2.85
C GLN A 5 23.03 13.81 -3.21
N PHE A 6 24.36 13.99 -3.11
CA PHE A 6 25.09 14.93 -3.97
C PHE A 6 26.31 14.23 -4.62
N LEU A 7 26.34 14.37 -5.96
CA LEU A 7 27.48 14.43 -6.87
C LEU A 7 28.15 13.14 -7.41
N ALA A 8 27.73 12.79 -8.62
CA ALA A 8 28.62 12.42 -9.74
C ALA A 8 29.21 13.72 -10.36
N ALA A 9 30.26 13.82 -11.16
CA ALA A 9 31.15 12.91 -11.89
C ALA A 9 32.49 13.69 -12.09
N THR A 10 33.63 13.10 -12.42
CA THR A 10 34.07 12.89 -13.81
C THR A 10 35.45 12.23 -13.79
N GLY A 11 35.67 11.25 -14.67
CA GLY A 11 36.96 10.58 -14.85
C GLY A 11 37.01 9.91 -16.22
N THR A 12 37.92 10.42 -17.03
CA THR A 12 38.17 10.20 -18.46
C THR A 12 38.34 8.72 -18.87
N ALA A 13 37.74 8.36 -20.00
CA ALA A 13 37.89 7.04 -20.63
C ALA A 13 39.25 6.90 -21.33
N THR A 14 39.97 5.82 -21.03
CA THR A 14 41.03 5.27 -21.89
C THR A 14 40.63 3.87 -22.32
N ALA A 15 40.53 3.66 -23.63
CA ALA A 15 40.16 2.38 -24.22
C ALA A 15 41.36 1.43 -24.19
N THR A 16 41.27 0.37 -23.41
CA THR A 16 42.14 -0.81 -23.51
C THR A 16 41.28 -2.03 -23.80
N ALA A 17 41.50 -2.64 -24.97
CA ALA A 17 40.86 -3.88 -25.37
C ALA A 17 41.44 -5.03 -24.54
N VAL A 18 40.77 -5.38 -23.45
CA VAL A 18 41.07 -6.58 -22.67
C VAL A 18 40.23 -7.73 -23.20
N LEU A 19 40.89 -8.74 -23.75
CA LEU A 19 40.33 -10.06 -24.03
C LEU A 19 39.63 -10.57 -22.77
N ARG A 20 38.29 -10.58 -22.77
CA ARG A 20 37.51 -11.17 -21.67
C ARG A 20 37.68 -12.69 -21.73
N PRO A 21 38.20 -13.33 -20.67
CA PRO A 21 38.09 -14.78 -20.56
C PRO A 21 36.60 -15.12 -20.50
N ALA A 22 36.21 -16.21 -21.16
CA ALA A 22 34.87 -16.78 -21.04
C ALA A 22 34.64 -17.09 -19.56
N PHE A 23 33.90 -16.21 -18.87
CA PHE A 23 33.49 -16.46 -17.50
C PHE A 23 32.64 -17.72 -17.52
N ALA A 24 33.08 -18.71 -16.74
CA ALA A 24 32.28 -19.86 -16.37
C ALA A 24 30.87 -19.37 -16.01
N ALA A 25 29.86 -20.01 -16.59
CA ALA A 25 28.48 -19.77 -16.21
C ALA A 25 28.40 -19.89 -14.69
N GLY A 26 28.01 -18.80 -14.02
CA GLY A 26 27.82 -18.78 -12.57
C GLY A 26 26.87 -19.90 -12.16
N PRO A 27 26.82 -20.25 -10.85
CA PRO A 27 25.85 -21.21 -10.36
C PRO A 27 24.45 -20.84 -10.87
N PRO A 28 23.63 -21.83 -11.28
CA PRO A 28 22.31 -21.56 -11.84
C PRO A 28 21.54 -20.66 -10.87
N ALA A 29 20.92 -19.62 -11.41
CA ALA A 29 20.07 -18.73 -10.63
C ALA A 29 19.06 -19.59 -9.86
N LYS A 30 18.92 -19.33 -8.55
CA LYS A 30 17.93 -20.04 -7.73
C LYS A 30 16.56 -19.84 -8.36
N PRO A 31 15.71 -20.88 -8.41
CA PRO A 31 14.36 -20.74 -8.94
C PRO A 31 13.59 -19.72 -8.10
N ILE A 32 12.98 -18.74 -8.78
CA ILE A 32 12.14 -17.72 -8.16
C ILE A 32 10.85 -18.40 -7.68
N ARG A 33 10.60 -18.34 -6.37
CA ARG A 33 9.41 -18.93 -5.72
C ARG A 33 8.24 -17.97 -5.68
N THR A 34 8.52 -16.68 -5.61
CA THR A 34 7.51 -15.63 -5.58
C THR A 34 6.67 -15.64 -6.87
N VAL A 35 5.36 -15.74 -6.71
CA VAL A 35 4.37 -15.72 -7.79
C VAL A 35 3.68 -14.36 -7.78
N TRP A 36 4.03 -13.51 -8.74
CA TRP A 36 3.48 -12.17 -8.85
C TRP A 36 2.15 -12.17 -9.60
N ASN A 37 1.11 -11.59 -9.00
CA ASN A 37 -0.12 -11.21 -9.70
C ASN A 37 -0.25 -9.69 -9.71
N VAL A 38 0.12 -9.06 -10.82
CA VAL A 38 0.02 -7.60 -10.99
C VAL A 38 -1.23 -7.27 -11.79
N ARG A 39 -2.14 -6.50 -11.20
CA ARG A 39 -3.42 -6.10 -11.81
C ARG A 39 -3.79 -4.67 -11.42
N SER A 40 -4.86 -4.16 -12.01
CA SER A 40 -5.54 -2.95 -11.54
C SER A 40 -6.89 -3.30 -10.91
N SER A 41 -7.58 -2.30 -10.37
CA SER A 41 -8.91 -2.42 -9.79
C SER A 41 -9.65 -1.10 -9.96
N GLU A 42 -10.82 -1.12 -10.60
CA GLU A 42 -11.69 0.05 -10.65
C GLU A 42 -12.33 0.31 -9.28
N GLY A 43 -12.76 -0.74 -8.57
CA GLY A 43 -13.37 -0.60 -7.25
C GLY A 43 -12.46 0.11 -6.25
N PHE A 44 -11.19 -0.30 -6.15
CA PHE A 44 -10.25 0.37 -5.27
C PHE A 44 -9.90 1.79 -5.74
N ASP A 45 -9.81 2.04 -7.05
CA ASP A 45 -9.68 3.40 -7.55
C ASP A 45 -10.89 4.27 -7.14
N ALA A 46 -12.10 3.72 -7.16
CA ALA A 46 -13.32 4.42 -6.73
C ALA A 46 -13.29 4.76 -5.22
N ILE A 47 -12.88 3.80 -4.38
CA ILE A 47 -12.71 4.02 -2.94
C ILE A 47 -11.64 5.08 -2.70
N SER A 48 -10.45 4.90 -3.28
CA SER A 48 -9.31 5.78 -3.09
C SER A 48 -9.61 7.22 -3.55
N PHE A 49 -10.39 7.40 -4.61
CA PHE A 49 -10.75 8.72 -5.13
C PHE A 49 -11.71 9.52 -4.21
N LEU A 50 -12.38 8.87 -3.25
CA LEU A 50 -13.15 9.57 -2.22
C LEU A 50 -12.26 10.50 -1.37
N GLY A 51 -10.99 10.16 -1.16
CA GLY A 51 -10.05 11.00 -0.41
C GLY A 51 -9.81 12.35 -1.09
N PRO A 52 -9.31 12.38 -2.34
CA PRO A 52 -9.17 13.60 -3.12
C PRO A 52 -10.48 14.40 -3.26
N LEU A 53 -11.61 13.71 -3.52
CA LEU A 53 -12.91 14.37 -3.68
C LEU A 53 -13.46 14.99 -2.38
N SER A 54 -12.96 14.59 -1.21
CA SER A 54 -13.39 15.18 0.06
C SER A 54 -12.87 16.61 0.29
N GLY A 55 -11.97 17.09 -0.58
CA GLY A 55 -11.26 18.35 -0.40
C GLY A 55 -10.22 18.32 0.71
N ASP A 56 -9.74 17.14 1.10
CA ASP A 56 -8.60 17.03 2.03
C ASP A 56 -7.30 17.34 1.28
N ASP A 57 -6.65 18.45 1.63
CA ASP A 57 -5.43 18.94 1.00
C ASP A 57 -4.33 17.87 0.93
N PHE A 58 -4.26 16.96 1.93
CA PHE A 58 -3.28 15.88 1.94
C PHE A 58 -3.39 15.02 0.68
N TYR A 59 -4.61 14.70 0.24
CA TYR A 59 -4.88 13.90 -0.95
C TYR A 59 -5.07 14.77 -2.20
N ALA A 60 -5.82 15.86 -2.09
CA ALA A 60 -6.26 16.67 -3.22
C ALA A 60 -5.10 17.30 -4.00
N GLN A 61 -4.01 17.66 -3.32
CA GLN A 61 -2.79 18.20 -3.96
C GLN A 61 -2.17 17.27 -5.00
N HIS A 62 -2.46 15.96 -4.94
CA HIS A 62 -1.92 14.98 -5.89
C HIS A 62 -2.78 14.78 -7.15
N TYR A 63 -4.00 15.32 -7.16
CA TYR A 63 -5.02 15.12 -8.20
C TYR A 63 -5.80 16.39 -8.61
N PRO A 64 -5.17 17.58 -8.71
CA PRO A 64 -5.92 18.81 -8.96
C PRO A 64 -6.64 18.79 -10.31
N ALA A 65 -6.04 18.18 -11.34
CA ALA A 65 -6.64 18.09 -12.67
C ALA A 65 -7.83 17.12 -12.68
N GLU A 66 -7.70 15.98 -12.02
CA GLU A 66 -8.74 14.97 -11.94
C GLU A 66 -9.94 15.46 -11.13
N ILE A 67 -9.71 16.16 -10.01
CA ILE A 67 -10.77 16.78 -9.22
C ILE A 67 -11.51 17.82 -10.06
N ALA A 68 -10.78 18.73 -10.73
CA ALA A 68 -11.38 19.77 -11.56
C ALA A 68 -12.21 19.18 -12.73
N ALA A 69 -11.77 18.05 -13.30
CA ALA A 69 -12.45 17.39 -14.42
C ALA A 69 -13.68 16.57 -13.98
N PHE A 70 -13.64 15.97 -12.79
CA PHE A 70 -14.65 15.01 -12.34
C PHE A 70 -15.67 15.59 -11.37
N ALA A 71 -15.27 16.40 -10.39
CA ALA A 71 -16.17 16.93 -9.37
C ALA A 71 -17.40 17.67 -9.95
N PRO A 72 -17.31 18.44 -11.05
CA PRO A 72 -18.48 19.08 -11.66
C PRO A 72 -19.53 18.12 -12.23
N ARG A 73 -19.18 16.84 -12.44
CA ARG A 73 -20.09 15.80 -12.94
C ARG A 73 -20.97 15.22 -11.83
N LEU A 74 -20.58 15.43 -10.58
CA LEU A 74 -21.30 14.89 -9.43
C LEU A 74 -22.58 15.71 -9.15
N PRO A 75 -23.62 15.07 -8.61
CA PRO A 75 -24.76 15.80 -8.06
C PRO A 75 -24.32 16.86 -7.05
N LYS A 76 -25.03 17.98 -6.99
CA LYS A 76 -24.78 19.04 -5.99
C LYS A 76 -24.86 18.46 -4.58
N GLY A 77 -23.92 18.83 -3.71
CA GLY A 77 -23.87 18.34 -2.33
C GLY A 77 -23.05 17.06 -2.14
N THR A 78 -22.64 16.37 -3.22
CA THR A 78 -21.92 15.09 -3.10
C THR A 78 -20.54 15.27 -2.48
N VAL A 79 -19.79 16.31 -2.84
CA VAL A 79 -18.46 16.60 -2.27
C VAL A 79 -18.53 16.84 -0.76
N GLU A 80 -19.53 17.62 -0.33
CA GLU A 80 -19.78 17.92 1.08
C GLU A 80 -20.15 16.66 1.87
N ARG A 81 -20.90 15.74 1.24
CA ARG A 81 -21.25 14.44 1.82
C ARG A 81 -20.05 13.51 1.96
N ILE A 82 -19.17 13.45 0.95
CA ILE A 82 -17.90 12.72 1.03
C ILE A 82 -17.06 13.27 2.18
N LYS A 83 -16.97 14.60 2.30
CA LYS A 83 -16.28 15.25 3.40
C LYS A 83 -16.89 14.89 4.76
N ALA A 84 -18.21 14.95 4.90
CA ALA A 84 -18.88 14.60 6.15
C ALA A 84 -18.65 13.13 6.55
N LEU A 85 -18.67 12.21 5.59
CA LEU A 85 -18.35 10.80 5.83
C LEU A 85 -16.92 10.62 6.35
N LYS A 86 -15.95 11.30 5.72
CA LYS A 86 -14.55 11.28 6.14
C LYS A 86 -14.30 11.93 7.49
N ASP A 87 -14.97 13.05 7.78
CA ASP A 87 -14.87 13.71 9.08
C ASP A 87 -15.43 12.80 10.18
N GLY A 88 -16.52 12.08 9.90
CA GLY A 88 -17.07 11.04 10.78
C GLY A 88 -16.12 9.88 11.03
N ALA A 89 -15.34 9.46 10.02
CA ALA A 89 -14.28 8.46 10.18
C ALA A 89 -13.13 9.00 11.05
N SER A 90 -12.67 10.22 10.76
CA SER A 90 -11.57 10.88 11.47
C SER A 90 -11.88 11.08 12.96
N ALA A 91 -13.13 11.36 13.31
CA ALA A 91 -13.59 11.47 14.70
C ALA A 91 -13.47 10.15 15.50
N LYS A 92 -13.27 9.01 14.81
CA LYS A 92 -12.98 7.69 15.37
C LYS A 92 -11.53 7.26 15.14
N SER A 93 -10.66 8.19 14.71
CA SER A 93 -9.28 7.91 14.31
C SER A 93 -9.16 6.94 13.14
N ILE A 94 -10.18 6.86 12.28
CA ILE A 94 -10.19 6.01 11.09
C ILE A 94 -9.70 6.79 9.88
N MET A 95 -8.65 6.30 9.22
CA MET A 95 -8.28 6.75 7.88
C MET A 95 -9.24 6.14 6.86
N MET A 96 -10.30 6.87 6.52
CA MET A 96 -11.44 6.38 5.73
C MET A 96 -11.03 5.53 4.51
N THR A 97 -10.21 6.05 3.60
CA THR A 97 -9.88 5.37 2.34
C THR A 97 -9.05 4.10 2.56
N PRO A 98 -7.89 4.12 3.26
CA PRO A 98 -7.17 2.88 3.61
C PRO A 98 -8.02 1.84 4.36
N PHE A 99 -8.86 2.28 5.29
CA PHE A 99 -9.73 1.38 6.02
C PHE A 99 -10.73 0.67 5.09
N LEU A 100 -11.37 1.41 4.19
CA LEU A 100 -12.26 0.83 3.19
C LEU A 100 -11.50 -0.13 2.27
N ASP A 101 -10.30 0.23 1.80
CA ASP A 101 -9.48 -0.66 0.98
C ASP A 101 -9.19 -1.99 1.70
N VAL A 102 -8.90 -1.96 3.01
CA VAL A 102 -8.75 -3.17 3.83
C VAL A 102 -10.05 -3.98 3.86
N VAL A 103 -11.21 -3.36 4.12
CA VAL A 103 -12.50 -4.07 4.22
C VAL A 103 -12.85 -4.80 2.92
N PHE A 104 -12.64 -4.17 1.76
CA PHE A 104 -12.99 -4.74 0.44
C PHE A 104 -11.93 -5.67 -0.16
N SER A 105 -10.74 -5.76 0.43
CA SER A 105 -9.60 -6.55 -0.11
C SER A 105 -9.77 -8.06 -0.17
N SER A 106 -10.85 -8.61 0.36
CA SER A 106 -11.20 -10.03 0.22
C SER A 106 -11.78 -10.39 -1.17
N GLY A 107 -11.32 -9.70 -2.22
CA GLY A 107 -11.72 -9.93 -3.61
C GLY A 107 -13.07 -9.30 -3.99
N GLN A 108 -13.53 -8.29 -3.26
CA GLN A 108 -14.76 -7.54 -3.57
C GLN A 108 -14.43 -6.18 -4.21
N ASP A 109 -13.45 -6.13 -5.12
CA ASP A 109 -12.84 -4.88 -5.60
C ASP A 109 -12.85 -4.70 -7.12
N ALA A 110 -13.62 -5.48 -7.88
CA ALA A 110 -13.58 -5.42 -9.34
C ALA A 110 -14.00 -4.04 -9.88
N ASP A 111 -15.18 -3.56 -9.49
CA ASP A 111 -15.85 -2.34 -9.97
C ASP A 111 -16.83 -1.80 -8.91
N ILE A 112 -17.47 -0.66 -9.19
CA ILE A 112 -18.44 -0.05 -8.27
C ILE A 112 -19.65 -0.96 -8.00
N ALA A 113 -20.14 -1.68 -9.01
CA ALA A 113 -21.27 -2.59 -8.84
C ALA A 113 -20.96 -3.72 -7.83
N THR A 114 -19.74 -4.25 -7.90
CA THR A 114 -19.21 -5.26 -6.97
C THR A 114 -19.11 -4.70 -5.56
N LEU A 115 -18.60 -3.47 -5.39
CA LEU A 115 -18.55 -2.81 -4.08
C LEU A 115 -19.94 -2.64 -3.47
N VAL A 116 -20.90 -2.12 -4.25
CA VAL A 116 -22.29 -1.92 -3.81
C VAL A 116 -22.94 -3.25 -3.41
N ALA A 117 -22.78 -4.28 -4.22
CA ALA A 117 -23.29 -5.61 -3.90
C ALA A 117 -22.68 -6.16 -2.60
N ALA A 118 -21.38 -5.96 -2.38
CA ALA A 118 -20.72 -6.39 -1.16
C ALA A 118 -21.16 -5.60 0.09
N ILE A 119 -21.47 -4.31 -0.04
CA ILE A 119 -22.07 -3.50 1.04
C ILE A 119 -23.44 -4.05 1.44
N ASP A 120 -24.28 -4.39 0.45
CA ASP A 120 -25.66 -4.86 0.67
C ASP A 120 -25.70 -6.19 1.45
N VAL A 121 -24.63 -6.98 1.41
CA VAL A 121 -24.46 -8.24 2.17
C VAL A 121 -23.18 -8.26 3.03
N ALA A 122 -22.82 -7.10 3.60
CA ALA A 122 -21.56 -6.90 4.31
C ALA A 122 -21.27 -7.94 5.41
N GLU A 123 -22.27 -8.31 6.21
CA GLU A 123 -22.12 -9.27 7.30
C GLU A 123 -21.69 -10.68 6.83
N THR A 124 -22.02 -11.07 5.60
CA THR A 124 -21.67 -12.40 5.06
C THR A 124 -20.53 -12.38 4.06
N ARG A 125 -20.24 -11.23 3.44
CA ARG A 125 -19.18 -11.09 2.43
C ARG A 125 -17.94 -10.36 2.90
N LEU A 126 -18.10 -9.28 3.63
CA LEU A 126 -16.98 -8.41 4.05
C LEU A 126 -16.49 -8.74 5.46
N LYS A 127 -17.41 -9.02 6.38
CA LYS A 127 -17.07 -9.27 7.78
C LYS A 127 -16.23 -10.51 8.01
N PRO A 128 -16.55 -11.71 7.45
CA PRO A 128 -15.81 -12.92 7.80
C PRO A 128 -14.30 -12.83 7.52
N PRO A 129 -13.84 -12.37 6.33
CA PRO A 129 -12.41 -12.22 6.09
C PRO A 129 -11.80 -11.05 6.88
N PHE A 130 -12.52 -9.93 7.06
CA PHE A 130 -12.02 -8.80 7.83
C PHE A 130 -11.82 -9.15 9.33
N ALA A 131 -12.75 -9.92 9.92
CA ALA A 131 -12.74 -10.28 11.34
C ALA A 131 -11.63 -11.24 11.76
N VAL A 132 -11.04 -11.97 10.81
CA VAL A 132 -9.86 -12.82 11.06
C VAL A 132 -8.56 -12.13 10.68
N SER A 133 -8.63 -10.91 10.13
CA SER A 133 -7.44 -10.16 9.73
C SER A 133 -6.79 -9.46 10.92
N PRO A 134 -5.49 -9.13 10.85
CA PRO A 134 -4.82 -8.31 11.87
C PRO A 134 -5.38 -6.89 12.04
N TYR A 135 -6.25 -6.45 11.12
CA TYR A 135 -6.87 -5.13 11.11
C TYR A 135 -8.23 -5.09 11.80
N TRP A 136 -8.72 -6.23 12.30
CA TRP A 136 -10.03 -6.31 12.94
C TRP A 136 -10.12 -5.39 14.16
N ASP A 137 -11.10 -4.50 14.13
CA ASP A 137 -11.54 -3.73 15.28
C ASP A 137 -13.07 -3.60 15.22
N GLN A 138 -13.73 -3.91 16.34
CA GLN A 138 -15.19 -3.89 16.43
C GLN A 138 -15.74 -2.48 16.24
N GLY A 139 -15.06 -1.46 16.77
CA GLY A 139 -15.49 -0.06 16.64
C GLY A 139 -15.41 0.45 15.20
N ASN A 140 -14.36 0.07 14.47
CA ASN A 140 -14.20 0.37 13.05
C ASN A 140 -15.26 -0.35 12.21
N TRP A 141 -15.58 -1.61 12.53
CA TRP A 141 -16.68 -2.34 11.89
C TRP A 141 -18.04 -1.68 12.14
N ASP A 142 -18.31 -1.27 13.37
CA ASP A 142 -19.56 -0.59 13.74
C ASP A 142 -19.70 0.76 13.00
N TRP A 143 -18.59 1.51 12.86
CA TRP A 143 -18.55 2.71 12.03
C TRP A 143 -18.90 2.40 10.57
N PHE A 144 -18.28 1.38 9.98
CA PHE A 144 -18.57 0.95 8.60
C PHE A 144 -20.05 0.61 8.43
N MET A 145 -20.61 -0.17 9.35
CA MET A 145 -22.01 -0.58 9.30
C MET A 145 -22.99 0.58 9.46
N GLY A 146 -22.62 1.62 10.23
CA GLY A 146 -23.36 2.88 10.32
C GLY A 146 -23.23 3.75 9.07
N ALA A 147 -22.06 3.75 8.43
CA ALA A 147 -21.76 4.51 7.21
C ALA A 147 -22.30 3.87 5.92
N ARG A 148 -22.68 2.59 5.94
CA ARG A 148 -22.97 1.78 4.75
C ARG A 148 -23.92 2.42 3.74
N ALA A 149 -25.01 3.04 4.21
CA ALA A 149 -26.03 3.61 3.34
C ALA A 149 -25.49 4.84 2.60
N GLU A 150 -24.68 5.65 3.30
CA GLU A 150 -24.04 6.83 2.73
C GLU A 150 -22.94 6.42 1.75
N LEU A 151 -22.07 5.49 2.13
CA LEU A 151 -21.01 4.97 1.26
C LEU A 151 -21.60 4.38 -0.04
N ARG A 152 -22.66 3.57 0.08
CA ARG A 152 -23.38 3.03 -1.07
C ARG A 152 -23.92 4.13 -1.99
N ALA A 153 -24.55 5.16 -1.43
CA ALA A 153 -25.09 6.27 -2.20
C ALA A 153 -23.99 7.07 -2.92
N LEU A 154 -22.84 7.28 -2.26
CA LEU A 154 -21.69 7.97 -2.85
C LEU A 154 -21.07 7.17 -3.99
N LEU A 155 -20.90 5.85 -3.83
CA LEU A 155 -20.41 4.97 -4.90
C LEU A 155 -21.35 4.99 -6.13
N LEU A 156 -22.67 4.92 -5.91
CA LEU A 156 -23.64 5.06 -7.00
C LEU A 156 -23.61 6.44 -7.66
N ALA A 157 -23.29 7.51 -6.91
CA ALA A 157 -23.12 8.84 -7.48
C ALA A 157 -21.85 8.93 -8.34
N LEU A 158 -20.76 8.25 -7.97
CA LEU A 158 -19.56 8.13 -8.81
C LEU A 158 -19.88 7.39 -10.12
N ASP A 159 -20.60 6.27 -10.02
CA ASP A 159 -21.01 5.47 -11.18
C ASP A 159 -21.88 6.29 -12.14
N ALA A 160 -22.93 6.94 -11.62
CA ALA A 160 -23.81 7.80 -12.41
C ALA A 160 -23.08 9.01 -13.04
N ALA A 161 -22.00 9.49 -12.43
CA ALA A 161 -21.14 10.55 -12.98
C ALA A 161 -20.12 10.04 -14.02
N GLY A 162 -20.15 8.74 -14.34
CA GLY A 162 -19.30 8.13 -15.36
C GLY A 162 -17.88 7.84 -14.87
N PHE A 163 -17.70 7.45 -13.60
CA PHE A 163 -16.38 7.16 -13.03
C PHE A 163 -15.60 6.12 -13.83
N ALA A 164 -16.22 5.01 -14.26
CA ALA A 164 -15.54 3.95 -15.01
C ALA A 164 -14.86 4.48 -16.29
N ALA A 165 -15.58 5.29 -17.08
CA ALA A 165 -15.04 5.90 -18.29
C ALA A 165 -13.92 6.91 -17.97
N PHE A 166 -14.14 7.77 -16.97
CA PHE A 166 -13.15 8.74 -16.51
C PHE A 166 -11.85 8.05 -16.04
N ARG A 167 -11.97 7.00 -15.23
CA ARG A 167 -10.86 6.20 -14.72
C ARG A 167 -10.12 5.49 -15.84
N LYS A 168 -10.84 4.96 -16.84
CA LYS A 168 -10.24 4.33 -18.02
C LYS A 168 -9.33 5.31 -18.78
N GLU A 169 -9.75 6.56 -18.96
CA GLU A 169 -8.94 7.59 -19.60
C GLU A 169 -7.71 7.93 -18.75
N ALA A 170 -7.89 8.21 -17.46
CA ALA A 170 -6.80 8.55 -16.54
C ALA A 170 -5.76 7.41 -16.41
N PHE A 171 -6.21 6.16 -16.46
CA PHE A 171 -5.37 4.98 -16.24
C PHE A 171 -4.81 4.36 -17.54
N ALA A 172 -5.15 4.89 -18.72
CA ALA A 172 -4.84 4.27 -20.01
C ALA A 172 -3.34 3.99 -20.23
N SER A 173 -2.47 4.93 -19.84
CA SER A 173 -1.01 4.75 -19.94
C SER A 173 -0.50 3.70 -18.96
N THR A 174 -1.05 3.70 -17.74
CA THR A 174 -0.73 2.70 -16.72
C THR A 174 -1.14 1.30 -17.19
N GLU A 175 -2.33 1.16 -17.76
CA GLU A 175 -2.85 -0.12 -18.25
C GLU A 175 -2.02 -0.67 -19.42
N SER A 176 -1.81 0.14 -20.45
CA SER A 176 -1.15 -0.28 -21.69
C SER A 176 0.37 -0.45 -21.56
N THR A 177 1.00 0.31 -20.67
CA THR A 177 2.47 0.41 -20.60
C THR A 177 3.01 -0.02 -19.24
N ARG A 178 2.53 0.59 -18.16
CA ARG A 178 3.11 0.38 -16.82
C ARG A 178 2.87 -1.03 -16.29
N LEU A 179 1.66 -1.58 -16.44
CA LEU A 179 1.32 -2.92 -15.94
C LEU A 179 2.21 -4.02 -16.56
N PRO A 180 2.37 -4.12 -17.90
CA PRO A 180 3.31 -5.07 -18.49
C PRO A 180 4.76 -4.89 -18.03
N GLN A 181 5.24 -3.65 -17.94
CA GLN A 181 6.60 -3.34 -17.47
C GLN A 181 6.80 -3.81 -16.04
N LEU A 182 5.86 -3.50 -15.15
CA LEU A 182 5.95 -3.87 -13.74
C LEU A 182 5.89 -5.39 -13.57
N ARG A 183 5.05 -6.10 -14.34
CA ARG A 183 5.04 -7.58 -14.36
C ARG A 183 6.43 -8.14 -14.72
N ALA A 184 7.02 -7.64 -15.81
CA ALA A 184 8.33 -8.11 -16.27
C ALA A 184 9.45 -7.78 -15.27
N LYS A 185 9.36 -6.62 -14.61
CA LYS A 185 10.32 -6.20 -13.57
C LYS A 185 10.19 -7.06 -12.32
N LEU A 186 8.99 -7.17 -11.75
CA LEU A 186 8.76 -7.90 -10.50
C LEU A 186 9.06 -9.39 -10.63
N ALA A 187 8.79 -10.00 -11.79
CA ALA A 187 9.09 -11.41 -12.07
C ALA A 187 10.57 -11.81 -11.90
N GLN A 188 11.48 -10.84 -11.76
CA GLN A 188 12.91 -11.07 -11.53
C GLN A 188 13.27 -11.24 -10.04
N TYR A 189 12.34 -10.95 -9.12
CA TYR A 189 12.61 -10.89 -7.69
C TYR A 189 11.90 -12.00 -6.92
N ASP A 190 12.65 -12.68 -6.05
CA ASP A 190 12.12 -13.68 -5.12
C ASP A 190 11.96 -13.10 -3.70
N VAL A 191 11.03 -12.16 -3.58
CA VAL A 191 10.75 -11.40 -2.35
C VAL A 191 10.36 -12.32 -1.19
N THR A 192 9.44 -13.26 -1.41
CA THR A 192 8.95 -14.16 -0.36
C THR A 192 10.05 -15.06 0.20
N ALA A 193 11.01 -15.48 -0.63
CA ALA A 193 12.14 -16.28 -0.18
C ALA A 193 13.11 -15.47 0.69
N GLU A 194 13.41 -14.23 0.31
CA GLU A 194 14.28 -13.36 1.12
C GLU A 194 13.60 -12.91 2.43
N GLN A 195 12.29 -12.65 2.40
CA GLN A 195 11.49 -12.41 3.60
C GLN A 195 11.50 -13.62 4.54
N ALA A 196 11.25 -14.83 4.02
CA ALA A 196 11.27 -16.05 4.81
C ALA A 196 12.66 -16.32 5.41
N ARG A 197 13.73 -16.05 4.65
CA ARG A 197 15.11 -16.15 5.14
C ARG A 197 15.37 -15.19 6.30
N MET A 198 14.82 -13.98 6.24
CA MET A 198 15.08 -12.95 7.24
C MET A 198 14.25 -13.14 8.51
N VAL A 199 12.95 -13.40 8.36
CA VAL A 199 12.00 -13.49 9.48
C VAL A 199 11.94 -14.89 10.07
N GLY A 200 12.39 -15.91 9.34
CA GLY A 200 12.40 -17.31 9.81
C GLY A 200 11.03 -18.00 9.78
N ARG A 201 10.05 -17.43 9.06
CA ARG A 201 8.72 -18.03 8.83
C ARG A 201 8.39 -18.09 7.34
N PRO A 202 7.59 -19.06 6.87
CA PRO A 202 7.16 -19.08 5.49
C PRO A 202 6.16 -17.93 5.20
N PHE A 203 6.13 -17.52 3.94
CA PHE A 203 5.13 -16.60 3.38
C PHE A 203 4.36 -17.31 2.26
N ASP A 204 3.11 -16.91 2.01
CA ASP A 204 2.43 -17.34 0.79
C ASP A 204 3.28 -16.91 -0.41
N PRO A 205 3.63 -17.81 -1.34
CA PRO A 205 4.42 -17.45 -2.51
C PRO A 205 3.72 -16.40 -3.39
N ARG A 206 2.39 -16.32 -3.37
CA ARG A 206 1.63 -15.37 -4.19
C ARG A 206 1.62 -13.99 -3.56
N ILE A 207 2.03 -12.99 -4.34
CA ILE A 207 1.86 -11.57 -4.00
C ILE A 207 0.92 -10.91 -5.02
N ASP A 208 -0.21 -10.40 -4.54
CA ASP A 208 -1.17 -9.64 -5.33
C ASP A 208 -0.85 -8.14 -5.26
N VAL A 209 -0.43 -7.59 -6.40
CA VAL A 209 -0.05 -6.19 -6.57
C VAL A 209 -1.17 -5.46 -7.30
N VAL A 210 -1.84 -4.54 -6.61
CA VAL A 210 -2.91 -3.73 -7.21
C VAL A 210 -2.39 -2.34 -7.54
N VAL A 211 -2.28 -2.05 -8.83
CA VAL A 211 -1.85 -0.76 -9.34
C VAL A 211 -3.05 0.15 -9.51
N LEU A 212 -3.00 1.31 -8.86
CA LEU A 212 -4.07 2.31 -8.83
C LEU A 212 -3.60 3.66 -9.39
N HIS A 213 -4.56 4.50 -9.76
CA HIS A 213 -4.32 5.91 -10.05
C HIS A 213 -4.46 6.77 -8.80
N PHE A 214 -5.50 6.54 -8.00
CA PHE A 214 -5.99 7.50 -6.99
C PHE A 214 -5.48 7.29 -5.55
N CYS A 215 -4.46 6.46 -5.32
CA CYS A 215 -4.02 6.09 -3.96
C CYS A 215 -2.79 6.84 -3.41
N LYS A 216 -2.14 7.73 -4.19
CA LYS A 216 -1.05 8.60 -3.69
C LYS A 216 -1.50 9.41 -2.46
N PRO A 217 -0.59 9.63 -1.48
CA PRO A 217 0.81 9.22 -1.48
C PRO A 217 1.06 7.82 -0.89
N HIS A 218 0.02 6.99 -0.72
CA HIS A 218 0.15 5.73 0.02
C HIS A 218 0.59 4.56 -0.85
N GLY A 219 1.45 3.71 -0.27
CA GLY A 219 1.37 2.26 -0.43
C GLY A 219 0.44 1.74 0.68
N ILE A 220 -0.50 0.87 0.35
CA ILE A 220 -1.52 0.41 1.31
C ILE A 220 -1.40 -1.09 1.43
N LYS A 221 -0.95 -1.58 2.59
CA LYS A 221 -1.14 -2.98 2.94
C LYS A 221 -2.61 -3.29 3.18
N VAL A 222 -3.10 -4.34 2.55
CA VAL A 222 -4.43 -4.90 2.81
C VAL A 222 -4.35 -6.38 3.18
N GLN A 223 -5.49 -7.05 3.30
CA GLN A 223 -5.56 -8.44 3.78
C GLN A 223 -4.72 -9.40 2.90
N GLY A 224 -4.27 -10.52 3.48
CA GLY A 224 -3.53 -11.55 2.74
C GLY A 224 -2.12 -11.13 2.33
N GLN A 225 -1.63 -11.56 1.17
CA GLN A 225 -0.37 -11.11 0.57
C GLN A 225 -0.63 -10.12 -0.57
N GLN A 226 -1.34 -9.05 -0.23
CA GLN A 226 -1.77 -8.03 -1.18
C GLN A 226 -1.44 -6.61 -0.71
N PHE A 227 -1.09 -5.73 -1.65
CA PHE A 227 -0.95 -4.30 -1.40
C PHE A 227 -1.41 -3.46 -2.60
N LEU A 228 -1.70 -2.18 -2.36
CA LEU A 228 -2.08 -1.20 -3.36
C LEU A 228 -1.03 -0.11 -3.45
N ALA A 229 -0.70 0.35 -4.65
CA ALA A 229 0.19 1.48 -4.84
C ALA A 229 -0.02 2.18 -6.18
N ALA A 230 0.49 3.41 -6.27
CA ALA A 230 0.27 4.27 -7.42
C ALA A 230 1.12 3.83 -8.62
N GLY A 231 0.51 3.74 -9.80
CA GLY A 231 1.22 3.36 -11.04
C GLY A 231 2.39 4.29 -11.39
N SER A 232 2.38 5.52 -10.88
CA SER A 232 3.45 6.51 -11.08
C SER A 232 4.72 6.25 -10.25
N TYR A 233 4.72 5.31 -9.30
CA TYR A 233 5.93 4.98 -8.53
C TYR A 233 6.95 4.27 -9.41
N ASP A 234 8.23 4.58 -9.18
CA ASP A 234 9.35 3.96 -9.89
C ASP A 234 9.48 2.47 -9.54
N ASP A 235 10.17 1.73 -10.39
CA ASP A 235 10.30 0.27 -10.28
C ASP A 235 10.89 -0.20 -8.94
N ASP A 236 11.90 0.52 -8.46
CA ASP A 236 12.61 0.14 -7.25
C ASP A 236 11.69 0.36 -6.04
N THR A 237 10.92 1.45 -6.03
CA THR A 237 9.86 1.68 -5.03
C THR A 237 8.86 0.53 -4.98
N TRP A 238 8.45 -0.06 -6.10
CA TRP A 238 7.53 -1.21 -6.09
C TRP A 238 8.13 -2.45 -5.43
N VAL A 239 9.42 -2.72 -5.65
CA VAL A 239 10.10 -3.83 -4.96
C VAL A 239 10.18 -3.53 -3.47
N PHE A 240 10.58 -2.31 -3.07
CA PHE A 240 10.61 -1.90 -1.67
C PHE A 240 9.26 -2.08 -0.99
N VAL A 241 8.18 -1.54 -1.56
CA VAL A 241 6.82 -1.67 -1.01
C VAL A 241 6.43 -3.15 -0.89
N SER A 242 6.72 -3.98 -1.90
CA SER A 242 6.42 -5.41 -1.82
C SER A 242 7.19 -6.15 -0.71
N VAL A 243 8.41 -5.71 -0.41
CA VAL A 243 9.21 -6.26 0.69
C VAL A 243 8.64 -5.80 2.03
N HIS A 244 8.38 -4.50 2.15
CA HIS A 244 7.91 -3.82 3.36
C HIS A 244 6.52 -4.30 3.78
N GLU A 245 5.53 -4.12 2.92
CA GLU A 245 4.11 -4.30 3.28
C GLU A 245 3.80 -5.75 3.66
N MET A 246 4.40 -6.71 2.97
CA MET A 246 4.18 -8.14 3.23
C MET A 246 4.79 -8.58 4.56
N MET A 247 5.74 -7.84 5.10
CA MET A 247 6.30 -8.13 6.41
C MET A 247 5.42 -7.65 7.55
N HIS A 248 4.42 -6.78 7.37
CA HIS A 248 3.62 -6.30 8.50
C HIS A 248 2.61 -7.33 9.04
N PRO A 249 2.61 -7.61 10.36
CA PRO A 249 3.66 -7.29 11.33
C PRO A 249 4.87 -8.24 11.21
N PRO A 250 6.12 -7.76 11.43
CA PRO A 250 7.34 -8.53 11.14
C PRO A 250 7.48 -9.75 12.05
N LEU A 251 6.78 -9.76 13.18
CA LEU A 251 6.77 -10.79 14.20
C LEU A 251 5.38 -10.87 14.85
N VAL A 252 5.16 -11.90 15.66
CA VAL A 252 3.90 -12.07 16.40
C VAL A 252 3.86 -11.04 17.54
N MET A 253 3.22 -9.90 17.30
CA MET A 253 3.22 -8.75 18.22
C MET A 253 2.58 -9.05 19.59
N ASP A 254 1.64 -9.99 19.65
CA ASP A 254 1.03 -10.45 20.91
C ASP A 254 1.84 -11.53 21.64
N GLY A 255 2.94 -11.98 21.04
CA GLY A 255 3.81 -13.01 21.57
C GLY A 255 4.69 -12.53 22.74
N PRO A 256 5.24 -13.47 23.52
CA PRO A 256 6.04 -13.13 24.69
C PRO A 256 7.34 -12.39 24.35
N VAL A 257 7.91 -12.57 23.15
CA VAL A 257 9.12 -11.87 22.72
C VAL A 257 8.83 -10.40 22.46
N ALA A 258 7.81 -10.11 21.64
CA ALA A 258 7.40 -8.75 21.31
C ALA A 258 7.07 -7.94 22.56
N LYS A 259 6.24 -8.50 23.45
CA LYS A 259 5.88 -7.88 24.73
C LYS A 259 7.08 -7.55 25.60
N ARG A 260 8.09 -8.43 25.66
CA ARG A 260 9.33 -8.16 26.40
C ARG A 260 10.15 -7.03 25.78
N VAL A 261 10.29 -7.01 24.46
CA VAL A 261 11.03 -5.95 23.76
C VAL A 261 10.35 -4.60 23.94
N ILE A 262 9.02 -4.54 23.78
CA ILE A 262 8.22 -3.33 24.04
C ILE A 262 8.44 -2.85 25.48
N ALA A 263 8.31 -3.74 26.48
CA ALA A 263 8.54 -3.38 27.87
C ALA A 263 9.97 -2.87 28.16
N LEU A 264 10.98 -3.40 27.46
CA LEU A 264 12.35 -2.91 27.57
C LEU A 264 12.52 -1.50 26.99
N ILE A 265 11.91 -1.25 25.82
CA ILE A 265 11.91 0.09 25.19
C ILE A 265 11.21 1.10 26.10
N GLU A 266 10.05 0.74 26.65
CA GLU A 266 9.27 1.61 27.54
C GLU A 266 9.96 1.89 28.89
N ALA A 267 10.76 0.94 29.39
CA ALA A 267 11.53 1.11 30.61
C ALA A 267 12.77 2.00 30.44
N ASP A 268 13.26 2.20 29.21
CA ASP A 268 14.37 3.09 28.92
C ASP A 268 13.88 4.55 28.80
N PRO A 269 14.30 5.46 29.70
CA PRO A 269 13.80 6.83 29.72
C PRO A 269 14.24 7.67 28.51
N VAL A 270 15.34 7.31 27.84
CA VAL A 270 15.82 8.01 26.64
C VAL A 270 15.00 7.56 25.43
N LEU A 271 14.84 6.24 25.25
CA LEU A 271 14.06 5.70 24.13
C LEU A 271 12.58 6.08 24.24
N ALA A 272 11.97 5.91 25.41
CA ALA A 272 10.57 6.26 25.63
C ALA A 272 10.29 7.74 25.33
N ARG A 273 11.22 8.64 25.72
CA ARG A 273 11.11 10.06 25.40
C ARG A 273 11.26 10.34 23.90
N ALA A 274 12.27 9.75 23.26
CA ALA A 274 12.51 9.94 21.83
C ALA A 274 11.30 9.50 20.98
N ILE A 275 10.69 8.36 21.32
CA ILE A 275 9.50 7.83 20.65
C ILE A 275 8.30 8.77 20.85
N LYS A 276 8.07 9.22 22.09
CA LYS A 276 6.94 10.11 22.40
C LYS A 276 7.06 11.48 21.74
N GLU A 277 8.28 12.00 21.62
CA GLU A 277 8.56 13.31 21.01
C GLU A 277 8.73 13.24 19.49
N HIS A 278 8.64 12.04 18.88
CA HIS A 278 8.66 11.87 17.43
C HIS A 278 7.50 12.62 16.77
N ASP A 279 7.73 13.24 15.63
CA ASP A 279 6.68 13.95 14.89
C ASP A 279 5.73 12.91 14.27
N PRO A 280 4.45 12.86 14.71
CA PRO A 280 3.51 11.82 14.30
C PRO A 280 3.18 11.86 12.81
N ARG A 281 3.57 12.92 12.10
CA ARG A 281 3.45 12.99 10.63
C ARG A 281 4.43 12.07 9.91
N PHE A 282 5.48 11.59 10.58
CA PHE A 282 6.54 10.79 9.97
C PHE A 282 6.64 9.35 10.50
N GLY A 283 5.80 8.96 11.46
CA GLY A 283 5.81 7.61 12.02
C GLY A 283 5.13 7.51 13.38
N TYR A 284 5.13 6.30 13.95
CA TYR A 284 4.48 6.01 15.22
C TYR A 284 5.16 6.69 16.42
N THR A 285 4.38 6.96 17.45
CA THR A 285 4.83 7.60 18.71
C THR A 285 4.70 6.67 19.91
N ASP A 286 4.72 5.36 19.67
CA ASP A 286 4.67 4.32 20.70
C ASP A 286 5.63 3.16 20.37
N ALA A 287 6.00 2.39 21.40
CA ALA A 287 7.00 1.34 21.30
C ALA A 287 6.56 0.15 20.43
N ALA A 288 5.26 -0.12 20.36
CA ALA A 288 4.72 -1.16 19.48
C ALA A 288 4.88 -0.75 18.01
N GLY A 289 4.66 0.52 17.70
CA GLY A 289 4.87 1.13 16.40
C GLY A 289 6.33 1.08 15.95
N VAL A 290 7.30 1.37 16.83
CA VAL A 290 8.73 1.17 16.52
C VAL A 290 9.02 -0.27 16.12
N LEU A 291 8.50 -1.24 16.88
CA LEU A 291 8.74 -2.65 16.58
C LEU A 291 7.98 -3.15 15.34
N ASN A 292 6.87 -2.51 14.98
CA ASN A 292 6.09 -2.87 13.80
C ASN A 292 6.62 -2.20 12.52
N GLU A 293 7.00 -0.93 12.59
CA GLU A 293 7.38 -0.08 11.46
C GLU A 293 8.89 0.00 11.28
N ASP A 294 9.60 0.52 12.27
CA ASP A 294 11.05 0.77 12.15
C ASP A 294 11.81 -0.55 11.99
N LEU A 295 11.35 -1.63 12.62
CA LEU A 295 11.90 -2.96 12.36
C LEU A 295 11.64 -3.41 10.93
N VAL A 296 10.44 -3.23 10.38
CA VAL A 296 10.17 -3.57 8.97
C VAL A 296 11.06 -2.75 8.05
N GLN A 297 11.22 -1.44 8.30
CA GLN A 297 12.13 -0.57 7.54
C GLN A 297 13.59 -1.05 7.59
N ALA A 298 14.06 -1.50 8.76
CA ALA A 298 15.40 -2.06 8.86
C ALA A 298 15.53 -3.38 8.06
N LEU A 299 14.52 -4.26 8.15
CA LEU A 299 14.52 -5.55 7.45
C LEU A 299 14.36 -5.38 5.93
N ASP A 300 13.54 -4.43 5.48
CA ASP A 300 13.26 -4.22 4.07
C ASP A 300 14.50 -3.70 3.33
N GLN A 301 15.29 -2.84 3.97
CA GLN A 301 16.54 -2.33 3.44
C GLN A 301 17.52 -3.48 3.22
N MET A 302 17.70 -4.33 4.23
CA MET A 302 18.59 -5.50 4.14
C MET A 302 18.14 -6.50 3.06
N ILE A 303 16.83 -6.69 2.88
CA ILE A 303 16.30 -7.56 1.82
C ILE A 303 16.50 -6.90 0.46
N CYS A 304 16.22 -5.60 0.31
CA CYS A 304 16.35 -4.89 -0.96
C CYS A 304 17.80 -4.76 -1.42
N GLU A 305 18.78 -4.66 -0.51
CA GLU A 305 20.20 -4.75 -0.83
C GLU A 305 20.55 -6.10 -1.45
N ARG A 306 20.02 -7.19 -0.88
CA ARG A 306 20.25 -8.56 -1.40
C ARG A 306 19.55 -8.82 -2.72
N LEU A 307 18.42 -8.17 -2.95
CA LEU A 307 17.72 -8.17 -4.24
C LEU A 307 18.41 -7.25 -5.28
N GLY A 308 19.42 -6.48 -4.88
CA GLY A 308 20.17 -5.58 -5.77
C GLY A 308 19.40 -4.31 -6.15
N VAL A 309 18.39 -3.93 -5.35
CA VAL A 309 17.54 -2.76 -5.56
C VAL A 309 17.96 -1.59 -4.66
N ALA A 310 18.51 -1.89 -3.48
CA ALA A 310 19.04 -0.90 -2.56
C ALA A 310 20.58 -0.90 -2.53
N ARG A 311 21.15 0.16 -1.96
CA ARG A 311 22.58 0.25 -1.63
C ARG A 311 22.74 0.33 -0.10
N PRO A 312 23.83 -0.24 0.46
CA PRO A 312 24.18 -0.07 1.87
C PRO A 312 24.49 1.38 2.25
#